data_AF-A0A382Q3Y5-F1
#
_entry.id   AF-A0A382Q3Y5-F1
#
_cell.length_a   1.000
_cell.length_b   1.000
_cell.length_c   1.000
_cell.angle_alpha   90.00
_cell.angle_beta   90.00
_cell.angle_gamma   90.00
#
_symmetry.space_group_name_H-M   'P 1'
#
loop_
_entity.id
_entity.type
_entity.pdbx_description
1 polymer ?
#
loop_
_entity_poly.entity_id
_entity_poly.type
_entity_poly.pdbx_seq_one_letter_code
_entity_poly.pdbx_strand_id
1 'polypeptide(L)' 'MKREDFSELIKKLPNPVLLNETGNKKISTKYQTFILGDDRDPNEEEMVLLSKIDCAKIGEFSLLTSACITLIHHSLDE' A
#
# COMPACT_ATOMS: atom_id res chain seq x y z
N MET A 1 -5.88 -14.85 18.09
CA MET A 1 -5.88 -14.03 16.86
C MET A 1 -7.33 -13.86 16.43
N LYS A 2 -7.86 -12.63 16.37
CA LYS A 2 -9.22 -12.39 15.85
C LYS A 2 -9.17 -12.51 14.32
N ARG A 3 -10.15 -13.17 13.72
CA ARG A 3 -10.38 -13.06 12.28
C ARG A 3 -10.97 -11.68 12.02
N GLU A 4 -10.40 -10.98 11.05
CA GLU A 4 -10.82 -9.64 10.64
C GLU A 4 -10.70 -9.59 9.12
N ASP A 5 -11.73 -9.06 8.46
CA ASP A 5 -11.74 -8.91 7.02
C ASP A 5 -10.94 -7.67 6.61
N PHE A 6 -10.34 -7.71 5.41
CA PHE A 6 -9.53 -6.60 4.89
C PHE A 6 -10.30 -5.26 4.91
N SER A 7 -11.59 -5.31 4.58
CA SER A 7 -12.47 -4.14 4.54
C SER A 7 -12.68 -3.48 5.92
N GLU A 8 -12.59 -4.27 7.00
CA GLU A 8 -12.64 -3.79 8.37
C GLU A 8 -11.28 -3.32 8.86
N LEU A 9 -10.22 -4.05 8.50
CA LEU A 9 -8.84 -3.73 8.87
C LEU A 9 -8.41 -2.37 8.31
N ILE A 10 -8.61 -2.12 7.01
CA ILE A 10 -8.21 -0.89 6.32
C ILE A 10 -8.71 0.37 7.03
N LYS A 11 -9.95 0.35 7.55
CA LYS A 11 -10.58 1.49 8.22
C LYS A 11 -9.91 1.86 9.54
N LYS A 12 -9.11 0.96 10.11
CA LYS A 12 -8.42 1.12 11.40
C LYS A 12 -6.93 1.46 11.25
N LEU A 13 -6.38 1.30 10.04
CA LEU A 13 -4.96 1.51 9.80
C LEU A 13 -4.59 3.00 9.91
N PRO A 14 -3.49 3.34 10.59
CA PRO A 14 -3.03 4.72 10.67
C PRO A 14 -2.46 5.17 9.33
N ASN A 15 -3.02 6.26 8.81
CA ASN A 15 -2.64 6.94 7.56
C ASN A 15 -2.11 6.01 6.45
N PRO A 16 -2.98 5.15 5.89
CA PRO A 16 -2.59 4.16 4.91
C PRO A 16 -2.27 4.80 3.55
N VAL A 17 -1.36 4.15 2.82
CA VAL A 17 -1.06 4.45 1.42
C VAL A 17 -0.98 3.16 0.62
N LEU A 18 -1.62 3.15 -0.55
CA LEU A 18 -1.50 2.06 -1.51
C LEU A 18 -0.22 2.23 -2.32
N LEU A 19 0.58 1.17 -2.42
CA LEU A 19 1.70 1.15 -3.34
C LEU A 19 1.24 0.68 -4.72
N ASN A 20 1.48 1.50 -5.74
CA ASN A 20 1.17 1.17 -7.12
C ASN A 20 2.15 1.90 -8.05
N GLU A 21 2.55 1.26 -9.15
CA GLU A 21 3.44 1.82 -10.19
C GLU A 21 2.86 3.11 -10.81
N THR A 22 1.53 3.21 -10.87
CA THR A 22 0.80 4.37 -11.40
C THR A 22 0.51 5.45 -10.35
N GLY A 23 0.98 5.27 -9.11
CA GLY A 23 0.79 6.22 -8.02
C GLY A 23 1.40 7.59 -8.30
N ASN A 24 0.76 8.64 -7.79
CA ASN A 24 1.19 10.04 -8.00
C ASN A 24 1.86 10.66 -6.77
N LYS A 25 1.91 9.95 -5.64
CA LYS A 25 2.61 10.37 -4.43
C LYS A 25 4.00 9.71 -4.35
N LYS A 26 4.90 10.34 -3.62
CA LYS A 26 6.19 9.76 -3.22
C LYS A 26 6.06 9.11 -1.84
N ILE A 27 6.92 8.13 -1.57
CA ILE A 27 7.14 7.60 -0.23
C ILE A 27 7.58 8.75 0.70
N SER A 28 7.02 8.80 1.90
CA SER A 28 7.35 9.82 2.91
C SER A 28 6.91 9.37 4.30
N THR A 29 7.56 9.93 5.32
CA THR A 29 7.34 9.63 6.73
C THR A 29 5.95 10.00 7.26
N LYS A 30 5.13 10.72 6.48
CA LYS A 30 3.73 10.99 6.85
C LYS A 30 2.88 9.72 6.82
N TYR A 31 3.20 8.77 5.94
CA TYR A 31 2.48 7.51 5.80
C TYR A 31 2.99 6.52 6.84
N GLN A 32 2.08 5.93 7.61
CA GLN A 32 2.42 4.99 8.69
C GLN A 32 2.13 3.55 8.32
N THR A 33 1.28 3.33 7.30
CA THR A 33 0.92 2.00 6.83
C THR A 33 1.02 1.95 5.31
N PHE A 34 1.73 0.95 4.78
CA PHE A 34 1.84 0.69 3.35
C PHE A 34 1.04 -0.56 3.00
N ILE A 35 0.15 -0.43 2.02
CA ILE A 35 -0.65 -1.53 1.49
C ILE A 35 0.04 -2.03 0.22
N LEU A 36 0.34 -3.32 0.21
CA LEU A 36 0.99 -4.01 -0.90
C LEU A 36 0.07 -5.12 -1.39
N GLY A 37 -0.03 -5.28 -2.71
CA GLY A 37 -0.69 -6.42 -3.33
C GLY A 37 0.19 -7.67 -3.32
N ASP A 38 -0.46 -8.82 -3.43
CA ASP A 38 0.15 -10.07 -3.87
C ASP A 38 -0.18 -10.32 -5.35
N ASP A 39 -0.07 -11.57 -5.82
CA ASP A 39 -0.38 -11.95 -7.20
C ASP A 39 -1.90 -11.95 -7.51
N ARG A 40 -2.76 -11.54 -6.58
CA ARG A 40 -4.21 -11.52 -6.76
C ARG A 40 -4.71 -10.09 -6.90
N ASP A 41 -5.61 -9.92 -7.86
CA ASP A 41 -6.35 -8.68 -7.98
C ASP A 41 -7.36 -8.54 -6.83
N PRO A 42 -7.53 -7.32 -6.29
CA PRO A 42 -8.58 -7.03 -5.31
C PRO A 42 -9.96 -7.23 -5.92
N ASN A 43 -10.91 -7.67 -5.11
CA ASN A 43 -12.31 -7.77 -5.53
C ASN A 43 -12.98 -6.38 -5.64
N GLU A 44 -14.22 -6.32 -6.13
CA GLU A 44 -14.94 -5.05 -6.34
C GLU A 44 -15.07 -4.20 -5.06
N GLU A 45 -15.35 -4.83 -3.92
CA GLU A 45 -15.49 -4.13 -2.64
C GLU A 45 -14.14 -3.56 -2.17
N GLU A 46 -13.07 -4.35 -2.32
CA GLU A 46 -11.71 -3.94 -2.00
C GLU A 46 -11.24 -2.82 -2.91
N MET A 47 -11.53 -2.88 -4.20
CA MET A 47 -11.25 -1.82 -5.16
C MET A 47 -11.92 -0.50 -4.76
N VAL A 48 -13.19 -0.53 -4.35
CA VAL A 48 -13.91 0.67 -3.90
C VAL A 48 -13.26 1.25 -2.64
N LEU A 49 -12.77 0.42 -1.72
CA LEU A 49 -12.07 0.90 -0.53
C LEU A 49 -10.70 1.49 -0.87
N LEU A 50 -9.90 0.77 -1.67
CA LEU A 50 -8.57 1.19 -2.11
C LEU A 50 -8.61 2.49 -2.91
N SER A 51 -9.67 2.74 -3.69
CA SER A 51 -9.84 3.97 -4.48
C SER A 51 -9.88 5.26 -3.63
N LYS A 52 -10.13 5.14 -2.32
CA LYS A 52 -10.21 6.26 -1.38
C LYS A 52 -8.89 6.52 -0.66
N ILE A 53 -7.87 5.69 -0.88
CA ILE A 53 -6.57 5.74 -0.22
C ILE A 53 -5.58 6.46 -1.13
N ASP A 54 -4.68 7.24 -0.53
CA ASP A 54 -3.56 7.84 -1.25
C ASP A 54 -2.76 6.75 -1.98
N CYS A 55 -2.26 7.07 -3.17
CA CYS A 55 -1.52 6.11 -4.00
C CYS A 55 -0.10 6.62 -4.25
N ALA A 56 0.90 5.90 -3.72
CA ALA A 56 2.30 6.22 -3.86
C ALA A 56 3.02 5.25 -4.80
N LYS A 57 4.06 5.75 -5.46
CA LYS A 57 4.96 4.95 -6.27
C LYS A 57 6.37 4.95 -5.69
N ILE A 58 7.07 3.83 -5.90
CA ILE A 58 8.46 3.65 -5.46
C ILE A 58 9.44 3.41 -6.61
N GLY A 59 8.92 3.15 -7.81
CA GLY A 59 9.69 2.92 -9.02
C GLY A 59 8.76 2.92 -10.24
N GLU A 60 9.36 2.73 -11.41
CA GLU A 60 8.64 2.68 -12.70
C GLU A 60 8.29 1.26 -13.14
N PHE A 61 8.80 0.26 -12.44
CA PHE A 61 8.62 -1.15 -12.77
C PHE A 61 7.84 -1.88 -11.70
N SER A 62 7.18 -2.95 -12.13
CA SER A 62 6.60 -3.94 -11.24
C SER A 62 7.70 -4.68 -10.49
N LEU A 63 7.52 -4.78 -9.18
CA LEU A 63 8.50 -5.34 -8.26
C LEU A 63 7.81 -6.39 -7.40
N LEU A 64 8.60 -7.39 -6.99
CA LEU A 64 8.17 -8.31 -5.95
C LEU A 64 7.88 -7.54 -4.66
N THR A 65 6.85 -7.95 -3.93
CA THR A 65 6.46 -7.35 -2.65
C THR A 65 7.64 -7.22 -1.67
N SER A 66 8.55 -8.19 -1.66
CA SER A 66 9.78 -8.15 -0.84
C SER A 66 10.75 -7.03 -1.25
N ALA A 67 10.89 -6.78 -2.54
CA ALA A 67 11.71 -5.68 -3.05
C ALA A 67 11.05 -4.33 -2.72
N CYS A 68 9.72 -4.22 -2.86
CA CYS A 68 8.96 -3.04 -2.44
C CYS A 68 9.21 -2.68 -0.96
N ILE A 69 9.15 -3.67 -0.05
CA ILE A 69 9.42 -3.45 1.38
C ILE A 69 10.82 -2.87 1.60
N THR A 70 11.83 -3.47 0.95
CA THR A 70 13.23 -3.01 1.08
C THR A 70 13.39 -1.56 0.62
N LEU A 71 12.80 -1.22 -0.54
CA LEU A 71 12.87 0.13 -1.08
C LEU A 71 12.07 1.14 -0.23
N ILE A 72 10.95 0.74 0.35
CA ILE A 72 10.16 1.60 1.25
C ILE A 72 11.03 1.99 2.43
N HIS A 73 11.68 1.02 3.07
CA HIS A 73 12.59 1.29 4.19
C HIS A 73 13.75 2.19 3.77
N HIS A 74 14.41 1.86 2.66
CA HIS A 74 15.48 2.71 2.14
C HIS A 74 15.03 4.17 1.91
N SER A 75 13.84 4.37 1.33
CA SER A 75 13.28 5.70 1.07
C SER A 75 12.86 6.47 2.33
N LEU A 76 12.66 5.78 3.46
CA LEU A 76 12.29 6.39 4.73
C LEU A 76 13.52 6.65 5.62
N ASP A 77 14.61 5.91 5.39
CA ASP A 77 15.89 6.08 6.09
C ASP A 77 16.73 7.26 5.54
N GLU A 78 16.45 7.70 4.31
CA GLU A 78 17.01 8.93 3.70
C GLU A 78 16.35 10.21 4.24
#